data_AF-A0A541BSA6-F1
#
_entry.id   AF-A0A541BSA6-F1
#
_cell.length_a   1.000
_cell.length_b   1.000
_cell.length_c   1.000
_cell.angle_alpha   90.00
_cell.angle_beta   90.00
_cell.angle_gamma   90.00
#
_symmetry.space_group_name_H-M   'P 1'
#
loop_
_entity.id
_entity.type
_entity.pdbx_description
1 polymer ?
#
loop_
_entity_poly.entity_id
_entity_poly.type
_entity_poly.pdbx_seq_one_letter_code
_entity_poly.pdbx_strand_id
1 'polypeptide(L)'
;MTTEAPSTTIMTPNGDVTLSGPILERYTAAGGPTGSLGVPLGPPEDVGNGGKVVHFTNGAIYSTAAGPAYVVQGEILRVYTAQQGPTGTLGFPTGDEKVITGGWESTFEHGTIKWVDTGNGVFVEQVTQN
;
A
#
# COMPACT_ATOMS: atom_id res chain seq x y z
N MET A 1 -27.78 2.55 18.00
CA MET A 1 -27.59 3.27 16.73
C MET A 1 -26.34 2.69 16.11
N THR A 2 -26.45 1.92 15.03
CA THR A 2 -25.29 1.38 14.31
C THR A 2 -24.73 2.52 13.48
N THR A 3 -23.62 3.12 13.90
CA THR A 3 -22.84 4.00 13.03
C THR A 3 -22.29 3.13 11.92
N GLU A 4 -22.83 3.26 10.71
CA GLU A 4 -22.19 2.71 9.51
C GLU A 4 -20.77 3.28 9.44
N ALA A 5 -19.80 2.41 9.16
CA ALA A 5 -18.43 2.85 8.94
C ALA A 5 -18.43 3.86 7.76
N PRO A 6 -17.65 4.95 7.84
CA PRO A 6 -17.57 5.91 6.75
C PRO A 6 -17.13 5.17 5.48
N SER A 7 -17.88 5.40 4.39
CA SER A 7 -17.58 4.90 3.06
C SER A 7 -17.69 6.04 2.04
N THR A 8 -16.84 6.00 1.03
CA THR A 8 -16.82 6.97 -0.07
C THR A 8 -16.76 6.21 -1.37
N THR A 9 -17.71 6.51 -2.26
CA THR A 9 -17.70 6.00 -3.63
C THR A 9 -16.94 6.97 -4.52
N ILE A 10 -15.91 6.46 -5.19
CA ILE A 10 -15.06 7.18 -6.12
C ILE A 10 -15.41 6.69 -7.52
N MET A 11 -15.89 7.60 -8.37
CA MET A 11 -16.15 7.29 -9.78
C MET A 11 -14.82 7.16 -10.50
N THR A 12 -14.56 5.99 -11.09
CA THR A 12 -13.38 5.76 -11.92
C THR A 12 -13.81 5.50 -13.37
N PRO A 13 -12.91 5.63 -14.36
CA PRO A 13 -13.23 5.26 -15.74
C PRO A 13 -13.69 3.80 -15.91
N ASN A 14 -13.34 2.92 -14.97
CA ASN A 14 -13.63 1.50 -14.99
C ASN A 14 -14.86 1.12 -14.13
N GLY A 15 -15.56 2.11 -13.56
CA GLY A 15 -16.70 1.92 -12.67
C GLY A 15 -16.50 2.54 -11.29
N ASP A 16 -17.57 2.53 -10.50
CA ASP A 16 -17.58 3.11 -9.16
C ASP A 16 -16.85 2.21 -8.16
N VAL A 17 -15.88 2.77 -7.45
CA VAL A 17 -15.13 2.08 -6.40
C VAL A 17 -15.53 2.63 -5.04
N THR A 18 -16.12 1.80 -4.20
CA THR A 18 -16.42 2.16 -2.80
C THR A 18 -15.27 1.77 -1.88
N LEU A 19 -14.69 2.77 -1.23
CA LEU A 19 -13.69 2.59 -0.17
C LEU A 19 -14.35 2.81 1.20
N SER A 20 -13.94 2.06 2.21
CA SER A 20 -14.45 2.20 3.58
C SER A 20 -13.39 1.86 4.61
N GLY A 21 -13.64 2.27 5.86
CA GLY A 21 -12.81 1.90 7.00
C GLY A 21 -11.33 2.34 6.85
N PRO A 22 -10.36 1.53 7.32
CA PRO A 22 -8.95 1.93 7.34
C PRO A 22 -8.37 2.32 5.98
N ILE A 23 -8.82 1.69 4.89
CA ILE A 23 -8.36 2.03 3.54
C ILE A 23 -8.83 3.43 3.15
N LEU A 24 -10.10 3.77 3.41
CA LEU A 24 -10.62 5.10 3.12
C LEU A 24 -9.93 6.17 3.95
N GLU A 25 -9.72 5.89 5.24
CA GLU A 25 -9.01 6.80 6.14
C GLU A 25 -7.59 7.07 5.63
N ARG A 26 -6.84 6.01 5.26
CA ARG A 26 -5.48 6.16 4.74
C ARG A 26 -5.44 6.87 3.40
N TYR A 27 -6.39 6.56 2.50
CA TYR A 27 -6.51 7.22 1.20
C TYR A 27 -6.81 8.71 1.35
N THR A 28 -7.72 9.06 2.26
CA THR A 28 -8.07 10.46 2.57
C THR A 28 -6.88 11.18 3.16
N ALA A 29 -6.16 10.56 4.10
CA ALA A 29 -4.92 11.10 4.67
C ALA A 29 -3.79 11.27 3.63
N ALA A 30 -3.81 10.48 2.55
CA ALA A 30 -2.89 10.62 1.42
C ALA A 30 -3.32 11.70 0.41
N GLY A 31 -4.40 12.45 0.68
CA GLY A 31 -4.90 13.52 -0.19
C GLY A 31 -6.01 13.10 -1.16
N GLY A 32 -6.50 11.86 -1.06
CA GLY A 32 -7.62 11.36 -1.87
C GLY A 32 -7.35 11.40 -3.38
N PRO A 33 -8.36 11.72 -4.22
CA PRO A 33 -8.21 11.75 -5.69
C PRO A 33 -7.17 12.73 -6.22
N THR A 34 -6.88 13.79 -5.46
CA THR A 34 -5.84 14.79 -5.78
C THR A 34 -4.48 14.46 -5.14
N GLY A 35 -4.42 13.40 -4.36
CA GLY A 35 -3.23 12.93 -3.67
C GLY A 35 -2.24 12.21 -4.58
N SER A 36 -1.08 11.86 -4.02
CA SER A 36 0.00 11.19 -4.76
C SER A 36 -0.39 9.81 -5.28
N LEU A 37 -1.33 9.13 -4.63
CA LEU A 37 -1.81 7.80 -5.04
C LEU A 37 -2.64 7.81 -6.33
N GLY A 38 -3.29 8.92 -6.65
CA GLY A 38 -4.24 9.01 -7.75
C GLY A 38 -5.58 8.32 -7.44
N VAL A 39 -6.25 7.81 -8.47
CA VAL A 39 -7.56 7.16 -8.35
C VAL A 39 -7.42 5.65 -8.13
N PRO A 40 -8.37 5.00 -7.45
CA PRO A 40 -8.40 3.55 -7.38
C PRO A 40 -8.59 2.95 -8.78
N LEU A 41 -7.98 1.79 -9.02
CA LEU A 41 -8.07 1.05 -10.28
C LEU A 41 -9.16 -0.03 -10.24
N GLY A 42 -9.63 -0.39 -9.05
CA GLY A 42 -10.66 -1.40 -8.81
C GLY A 42 -11.16 -1.39 -7.37
N PRO A 43 -12.19 -2.21 -7.06
CA PRO A 43 -12.72 -2.35 -5.71
C PRO A 43 -11.70 -3.00 -4.75
N PRO A 44 -11.91 -2.90 -3.42
CA PRO A 44 -11.10 -3.63 -2.45
C PRO A 44 -11.14 -5.14 -2.67
N GLU A 45 -9.96 -5.75 -2.71
CA GLU A 45 -9.76 -7.18 -2.88
C GLU A 45 -9.31 -7.82 -1.56
N ASP A 46 -9.73 -9.06 -1.33
CA ASP A 46 -9.26 -9.86 -0.21
C ASP A 46 -7.81 -10.31 -0.41
N VAL A 47 -6.97 -10.11 0.61
CA VAL A 47 -5.58 -10.58 0.62
C VAL A 47 -5.22 -11.02 2.03
N GLY A 48 -4.58 -12.18 2.19
CA GLY A 48 -3.95 -12.69 3.43
C GLY A 48 -4.71 -12.52 4.75
N ASN A 49 -5.04 -13.59 5.47
CA ASN A 49 -5.54 -13.54 6.86
C ASN A 49 -6.67 -12.50 7.14
N GLY A 50 -7.54 -12.25 6.16
CA GLY A 50 -8.66 -11.30 6.28
C GLY A 50 -8.29 -9.83 6.04
N GLY A 51 -7.09 -9.56 5.51
CA GLY A 51 -6.73 -8.24 5.04
C GLY A 51 -7.38 -7.88 3.70
N LYS A 52 -7.21 -6.62 3.32
CA LYS A 52 -7.71 -6.05 2.07
C LYS A 52 -6.59 -5.28 1.37
N VAL A 53 -6.65 -5.25 0.04
CA VAL A 53 -5.82 -4.39 -0.79
C VAL A 53 -6.70 -3.59 -1.74
N VAL A 54 -6.32 -2.34 -1.98
CA VAL A 54 -6.83 -1.55 -3.11
C VAL A 54 -5.65 -1.04 -3.92
N HIS A 55 -5.68 -1.30 -5.21
CA HIS A 55 -4.71 -0.78 -6.17
C HIS A 55 -5.15 0.60 -6.66
N PHE A 56 -4.21 1.53 -6.67
CA PHE A 56 -4.35 2.89 -7.18
C PHE A 56 -3.38 3.11 -8.34
N THR A 57 -3.55 4.21 -9.08
CA THR A 57 -2.71 4.52 -10.23
C THR A 57 -1.21 4.54 -9.90
N ASN A 58 -0.83 5.06 -8.72
CA ASN A 58 0.57 5.25 -8.33
C ASN A 58 1.00 4.41 -7.12
N GLY A 59 0.18 3.48 -6.65
CA GLY A 59 0.49 2.69 -5.46
C GLY A 59 -0.63 1.74 -5.06
N ALA A 60 -0.52 1.13 -3.89
CA ALA A 60 -1.55 0.29 -3.31
C ALA A 60 -1.67 0.58 -1.82
N ILE A 61 -2.88 0.47 -1.29
CA ILE A 61 -3.14 0.51 0.14
C ILE A 61 -3.48 -0.90 0.60
N TYR A 62 -2.76 -1.38 1.61
CA TYR A 62 -3.01 -2.66 2.25
C TYR A 62 -3.50 -2.42 3.67
N SER A 63 -4.53 -3.15 4.10
CA SER A 63 -5.01 -3.14 5.49
C SER A 63 -5.14 -4.56 6.01
N THR A 64 -4.85 -4.77 7.30
CA THR A 64 -5.21 -6.03 7.98
C THR A 64 -6.66 -6.00 8.48
N ALA A 65 -7.20 -7.15 8.87
CA ALA A 65 -8.61 -7.30 9.26
C ALA A 65 -9.09 -6.34 10.37
N ALA A 66 -8.19 -5.95 11.28
CA ALA A 66 -8.50 -5.09 12.43
C ALA A 66 -7.46 -3.97 12.64
N GLY A 67 -6.52 -3.81 11.72
CA GLY A 67 -5.36 -2.94 11.90
C GLY A 67 -5.34 -1.74 10.96
N PRO A 68 -4.29 -0.91 11.10
CA PRO A 68 -4.06 0.24 10.23
C PRO A 68 -3.84 -0.18 8.77
N ALA A 69 -4.15 0.73 7.86
CA ALA A 69 -3.84 0.58 6.45
C ALA A 69 -2.59 1.37 6.09
N TYR A 70 -1.74 0.84 5.22
CA TYR A 70 -0.49 1.45 4.81
C TYR A 70 -0.34 1.51 3.30
N VAL A 71 0.34 2.56 2.85
CA VAL A 71 0.68 2.79 1.45
C VAL A 71 1.98 2.10 1.11
N VAL A 72 1.95 1.31 0.03
CA VAL A 72 3.15 0.80 -0.65
C VAL A 72 3.09 1.27 -2.10
N GLN A 73 4.15 1.90 -2.60
CA GLN A 73 4.14 2.57 -3.90
C GLN A 73 5.46 2.38 -4.67
N GLY A 74 5.48 2.82 -5.92
CA GLY A 74 6.69 2.84 -6.75
C GLY A 74 7.40 1.47 -6.89
N GLU A 75 8.74 1.51 -6.90
CA GLU A 75 9.58 0.32 -7.06
C GLU A 75 9.49 -0.63 -5.86
N ILE A 76 9.24 -0.12 -4.65
CA ILE A 76 9.03 -0.98 -3.49
C ILE A 76 7.76 -1.81 -3.67
N LEU A 77 6.67 -1.24 -4.19
CA LEU A 77 5.46 -2.01 -4.53
C LEU A 77 5.75 -3.08 -5.59
N ARG A 78 6.54 -2.76 -6.62
CA ARG A 78 6.93 -3.73 -7.64
C ARG A 78 7.67 -4.93 -7.04
N VAL A 79 8.63 -4.68 -6.16
CA VAL A 79 9.39 -5.74 -5.47
C VAL A 79 8.47 -6.52 -4.52
N TYR A 80 7.64 -5.84 -3.74
CA TYR A 80 6.74 -6.45 -2.77
C TYR A 80 5.72 -7.40 -3.44
N THR A 81 5.10 -6.96 -4.53
CA THR A 81 4.16 -7.79 -5.30
C THR A 81 4.84 -8.98 -5.97
N ALA A 82 6.08 -8.82 -6.46
CA ALA A 82 6.89 -9.93 -6.97
C ALA A 82 7.20 -10.98 -5.89
N GLN A 83 7.23 -10.58 -4.62
CA GLN A 83 7.34 -11.47 -3.45
C GLN A 83 5.99 -11.97 -2.92
N GLN A 84 4.94 -11.96 -3.75
CA GLN A 84 3.59 -12.42 -3.38
C GLN A 84 2.88 -11.53 -2.34
N GLY A 85 3.38 -10.30 -2.12
CA GLY A 85 2.75 -9.31 -1.27
C GLY A 85 2.48 -9.82 0.16
N PRO A 86 1.29 -9.54 0.74
CA PRO A 86 0.97 -9.94 2.11
C PRO A 86 0.90 -11.45 2.35
N THR A 87 0.69 -12.23 1.28
CA THR A 87 0.69 -13.70 1.36
C THR A 87 2.08 -14.31 1.22
N GLY A 88 3.09 -13.49 0.93
CA GLY A 88 4.48 -13.91 0.81
C GLY A 88 5.24 -13.91 2.13
N THR A 89 6.56 -14.06 2.04
CA THR A 89 7.45 -14.17 3.19
C THR A 89 7.57 -12.89 4.01
N LEU A 90 7.26 -11.73 3.44
CA LEU A 90 7.34 -10.43 4.14
C LEU A 90 6.12 -10.11 5.01
N GLY A 91 4.96 -10.71 4.73
CA GLY A 91 3.70 -10.37 5.40
C GLY A 91 3.18 -8.98 5.03
N PHE A 92 2.25 -8.43 5.82
CA PHE A 92 1.65 -7.11 5.59
C PHE A 92 2.64 -5.97 5.82
N PRO A 93 2.45 -4.79 5.19
CA PRO A 93 3.19 -3.60 5.56
C PRO A 93 2.85 -3.17 6.99
N THR A 94 3.86 -2.67 7.70
CA THR A 94 3.75 -2.17 9.08
C THR A 94 3.93 -0.65 9.18
N GLY A 95 4.19 0.00 8.04
CA GLY A 95 4.36 1.44 7.94
C GLY A 95 4.30 1.87 6.48
N ASP A 96 4.04 3.16 6.26
CA ASP A 96 4.17 3.76 4.94
C ASP A 96 5.63 3.88 4.52
N GLU A 97 5.85 3.98 3.22
CA GLU A 97 7.15 4.27 2.63
C GLU A 97 7.79 5.54 3.22
N LYS A 98 9.07 5.44 3.59
CA LYS A 98 9.88 6.52 4.12
C LYS A 98 11.05 6.81 3.19
N VAL A 99 11.36 8.09 3.05
CA VAL A 99 12.60 8.52 2.39
C VAL A 99 13.77 8.27 3.33
N ILE A 100 14.81 7.61 2.81
CA ILE A 100 16.07 7.35 3.50
C ILE A 100 17.23 7.94 2.68
N THR A 101 18.42 8.01 3.28
CA THR A 101 19.62 8.43 2.54
C THR A 101 19.85 7.48 1.35
N GLY A 102 19.81 8.03 0.14
CA GLY A 102 20.01 7.26 -1.09
C GLY A 102 18.77 6.58 -1.65
N GLY A 103 17.57 6.75 -1.06
CA GLY A 103 16.36 6.17 -1.64
C GLY A 103 15.17 6.07 -0.70
N TRP A 104 14.50 4.92 -0.72
CA TRP A 104 13.25 4.69 0.00
C TRP A 104 13.27 3.36 0.76
N GLU A 105 12.50 3.28 1.84
CA GLU A 105 12.34 2.10 2.68
C GLU A 105 10.85 1.90 3.02
N SER A 106 10.39 0.65 2.96
CA SER A 106 9.11 0.23 3.54
C SER A 106 9.33 -0.98 4.45
N THR A 107 8.66 -0.98 5.60
CA THR A 107 8.73 -2.05 6.59
C THR A 107 7.50 -2.95 6.52
N PHE A 108 7.71 -4.24 6.73
CA PHE A 108 6.70 -5.30 6.69
C PHE A 108 6.78 -6.15 7.96
N GLU A 109 5.79 -7.00 8.21
CA GLU A 109 5.70 -7.83 9.43
C GLU A 109 6.94 -8.70 9.64
N HIS A 110 7.52 -9.22 8.56
CA HIS A 110 8.63 -10.16 8.59
C HIS A 110 9.84 -9.65 7.80
N GLY A 111 9.98 -8.34 7.61
CA GLY A 111 11.11 -7.81 6.89
C GLY A 111 11.00 -6.36 6.45
N THR A 112 11.90 -5.96 5.56
CA THR A 112 12.01 -4.60 5.04
C THR A 112 12.42 -4.66 3.58
N ILE A 113 11.85 -3.80 2.76
CA ILE A 113 12.32 -3.54 1.38
C ILE A 113 12.89 -2.14 1.33
N LYS A 114 14.11 -2.01 0.81
CA LYS A 114 14.73 -0.75 0.44
C LYS A 114 14.93 -0.68 -1.07
N TRP A 115 14.71 0.49 -1.63
CA TRP A 115 15.08 0.82 -2.99
C TRP A 115 16.08 1.98 -2.93
N VAL A 116 17.37 1.66 -3.08
CA VAL A 116 18.46 2.61 -2.80
C VAL A 116 19.50 2.65 -3.91
N ASP A 117 20.04 3.84 -4.17
CA ASP A 117 21.23 4.03 -4.98
C ASP A 117 22.48 3.64 -4.18
N THR A 118 23.24 2.71 -4.75
CA THR A 118 24.49 2.21 -4.18
C THR A 118 25.69 3.18 -4.34
N GLY A 119 25.45 4.39 -4.85
CA GLY A 119 26.45 5.46 -4.99
C GLY A 119 27.03 5.58 -6.40
N ASN A 120 26.50 4.82 -7.36
CA ASN A 120 26.91 4.86 -8.77
C ASN A 120 25.78 5.35 -9.70
N GLY A 121 24.67 5.85 -9.13
CA GLY A 121 23.45 6.19 -9.87
C GLY A 121 22.61 4.96 -10.25
N VAL A 122 22.90 3.80 -9.64
CA VAL A 122 22.20 2.53 -9.89
C VAL A 122 21.42 2.19 -8.64
N PHE A 123 20.09 2.21 -8.77
CA PHE A 123 19.18 1.77 -7.74
C PHE A 123 19.06 0.25 -7.73
N VAL A 124 19.07 -0.32 -6.54
CA VAL A 124 18.90 -1.76 -6.33
C VAL A 124 17.86 -2.01 -5.24
N GLU A 125 17.13 -3.10 -5.38
CA GLU A 125 16.29 -3.61 -4.31
C GLU A 125 17.14 -4.32 -3.26
N GLN A 126 16.95 -3.96 -2.00
CA GLN A 126 17.50 -4.69 -0.87
C GLN A 126 16.34 -5.18 -0.04
N VAL A 127 16.14 -6.50 -0.04
CA VAL A 127 15.10 -7.14 0.76
C VAL A 127 15.74 -7.89 1.90
N THR A 128 15.33 -7.53 3.11
CA THR A 128 15.74 -8.19 4.34
C THR A 128 14.52 -8.89 4.93
N GLN A 129 14.66 -10.16 5.31
CA GLN A 129 13.65 -10.91 6.05
C GLN A 129 14.15 -11.10 7.48
N ASN A 130 13.24 -10.99 8.45
CA ASN A 130 13.49 -11.13 9.88
C ASN A 130 13.15 -12.53 10.39
#